data_AF-A0A7H8W9J9-F1
#
_entry.id   AF-A0A7H8W9J9-F1
#
_cell.length_a   1.000
_cell.length_b   1.000
_cell.length_c   1.000
_cell.angle_alpha   90.00
_cell.angle_beta   90.00
_cell.angle_gamma   90.00
#
_symmetry.space_group_name_H-M   'P 1'
#
loop_
_entity.id
_entity.type
_entity.pdbx_description
1 polymer ?
#
loop_
_entity_poly.entity_id
_entity_poly.type
_entity_poly.pdbx_seq_one_letter_code
_entity_poly.pdbx_strand_id
1 'polypeptide(L)'
;MKTVIKKSKAAFLLIALVNLAVAFGAFFVLPPRFFYDAAIIAFDKGNEVGYFGSYPLTILFYKITGLRHLPFPVIALLQFPILMFILYKIGIPNDFEKINVKNILVYLGIFMMAIFISMPSKEFITFLFISPIAFMCVNKQFSFKKTIIISFLLFVVFGAFYRPYFALIPIITYGMYLISFINFKNRVLTTIFYGLLIAFFLSLSYGIIKGEYFSEISREVVNNARMGSADANSMIVPLVKPDTWYGEAISVFYGFFTVNIPLNGLKHLLSPQILIFVIWQLLLSYILLVRFSKCLKDRENYKYELFALFILLSFFIIQGVFEPDLGSAVKHKTGIFPLIYFTLYYEHFRKKLQ
;
A
#
# COMPACT_ATOMS: atom_id res chain seq x y z
N MET A 1 -33.54 -19.81 19.09
CA MET A 1 -32.94 -18.47 19.10
C MET A 1 -32.37 -18.18 17.71
N LYS A 2 -33.05 -17.40 16.86
CA LYS A 2 -32.54 -17.05 15.52
C LYS A 2 -31.45 -16.00 15.68
N THR A 3 -30.19 -16.38 15.58
CA THR A 3 -29.04 -15.47 15.47
C THR A 3 -29.13 -14.74 14.13
N VAL A 4 -29.87 -13.63 14.10
CA VAL A 4 -30.00 -12.79 12.89
C VAL A 4 -28.64 -12.12 12.65
N ILE A 5 -27.90 -12.61 11.65
CA ILE A 5 -26.66 -11.99 11.19
C ILE A 5 -27.01 -10.61 10.62
N LYS A 6 -26.32 -9.56 11.09
CA LYS A 6 -26.48 -8.20 10.54
C LYS A 6 -26.14 -8.19 9.05
N LYS A 7 -26.93 -7.45 8.24
CA LYS A 7 -26.75 -7.36 6.77
C LYS A 7 -25.32 -7.02 6.37
N SER A 8 -24.68 -6.05 7.05
CA SER A 8 -23.29 -5.68 6.79
C SER A 8 -22.29 -6.83 7.00
N LYS A 9 -22.49 -7.64 8.04
CA LYS A 9 -21.65 -8.81 8.33
C LYS A 9 -21.88 -9.92 7.30
N ALA A 10 -23.14 -10.15 6.90
CA ALA A 10 -23.44 -11.10 5.83
C ALA A 10 -22.81 -10.67 4.50
N ALA A 11 -22.89 -9.38 4.13
CA ALA A 11 -22.26 -8.83 2.94
C ALA A 11 -20.73 -8.99 2.96
N PHE A 12 -20.09 -8.71 4.10
CA PHE A 12 -18.64 -8.91 4.26
C PHE A 12 -18.24 -10.37 4.05
N LEU A 13 -18.96 -11.32 4.67
CA LEU A 13 -18.68 -12.74 4.52
C LEU A 13 -18.95 -13.23 3.10
N LEU A 14 -20.00 -12.72 2.43
CA LEU A 14 -20.28 -13.05 1.04
C LEU A 14 -19.17 -12.56 0.11
N ILE A 15 -18.73 -11.30 0.26
CA ILE A 15 -17.61 -10.74 -0.51
C ILE A 15 -16.33 -11.53 -0.23
N ALA A 16 -16.07 -11.92 1.02
CA ALA A 16 -14.94 -12.78 1.36
C ALA A 16 -15.03 -14.15 0.66
N LEU A 17 -16.19 -14.80 0.66
CA LEU A 17 -16.38 -16.11 0.00
C LEU A 17 -16.21 -16.02 -1.52
N VAL A 18 -16.82 -15.02 -2.16
CA VAL A 18 -16.69 -14.80 -3.60
C VAL A 18 -15.22 -14.55 -3.97
N ASN A 19 -14.52 -13.72 -3.20
CA ASN A 19 -13.11 -13.42 -3.47
C ASN A 19 -12.16 -14.56 -3.07
N LEU A 20 -12.55 -15.46 -2.17
CA LEU A 20 -11.82 -16.70 -1.92
C LEU A 20 -11.86 -17.62 -3.16
N ALA A 21 -13.03 -17.72 -3.82
CA ALA A 21 -13.14 -18.44 -5.09
C ALA A 21 -12.31 -17.77 -6.19
N VAL A 22 -12.27 -16.44 -6.25
CA VAL A 22 -11.37 -15.70 -7.15
C VAL A 22 -9.90 -16.00 -6.84
N ALA A 23 -9.50 -15.95 -5.57
CA ALA A 23 -8.13 -16.21 -5.14
C ALA A 23 -7.66 -17.62 -5.55
N PHE A 24 -8.54 -18.62 -5.40
CA PHE A 24 -8.29 -19.98 -5.88
C PHE A 24 -8.24 -20.07 -7.41
N GLY A 25 -9.21 -19.45 -8.09
CA GLY A 25 -9.37 -19.49 -9.55
C GLY A 25 -8.30 -18.70 -10.32
N ALA A 26 -7.70 -17.69 -9.69
CA ALA A 26 -6.75 -16.77 -10.32
C ALA A 26 -5.58 -17.51 -10.98
N PHE A 27 -5.07 -18.58 -10.36
CA PHE A 27 -3.99 -19.40 -10.90
C PHE A 27 -4.30 -20.03 -12.27
N PHE A 28 -5.57 -20.38 -12.51
CA PHE A 28 -5.99 -21.07 -13.73
C PHE A 28 -6.36 -20.13 -14.87
N VAL A 29 -6.60 -18.84 -14.56
CA VAL A 29 -7.12 -17.86 -15.52
C VAL A 29 -6.08 -16.79 -15.85
N LEU A 30 -5.26 -16.38 -14.88
CA LEU A 30 -4.35 -15.26 -15.07
C LEU A 30 -3.09 -15.66 -15.86
N PRO A 31 -2.52 -14.73 -16.65
CA PRO A 31 -1.25 -14.96 -17.35
C PRO A 31 -0.08 -15.21 -16.38
N PRO A 32 0.97 -15.95 -16.81
CA PRO A 32 2.13 -16.30 -15.98
C PRO A 32 2.83 -15.12 -15.28
N ARG A 33 2.82 -13.93 -15.89
CA ARG A 33 3.46 -12.72 -15.34
C ARG A 33 2.97 -12.32 -13.95
N PHE A 34 1.72 -12.63 -13.59
CA PHE A 34 1.19 -12.36 -12.25
C PHE A 34 1.88 -13.21 -11.16
N PHE A 35 2.50 -14.32 -11.56
CA PHE A 35 3.09 -15.31 -10.67
C PHE A 35 4.62 -15.26 -10.63
N TYR A 36 5.29 -14.35 -11.35
CA TYR A 36 6.76 -14.30 -11.39
C TYR A 36 7.39 -14.12 -10.01
N ASP A 37 6.91 -13.15 -9.22
CA ASP A 37 7.39 -12.98 -7.84
C ASP A 37 7.11 -14.22 -6.97
N ALA A 38 5.93 -14.82 -7.13
CA ALA A 38 5.56 -16.01 -6.37
C ALA A 38 6.43 -17.21 -6.73
N ALA A 39 6.79 -17.36 -8.01
CA ALA A 39 7.69 -18.38 -8.50
C ALA A 39 9.12 -18.16 -7.98
N ILE A 40 9.63 -16.92 -7.93
CA ILE A 40 10.93 -16.60 -7.33
C ILE A 40 10.93 -17.03 -5.86
N ILE A 41 9.89 -16.66 -5.10
CA ILE A 41 9.78 -16.99 -3.68
C ILE A 41 9.64 -18.50 -3.44
N ALA A 42 8.85 -19.18 -4.27
CA ALA A 42 8.52 -20.59 -4.09
C ALA A 42 9.59 -21.55 -4.65
N PHE A 43 10.37 -21.13 -5.64
CA PHE A 43 11.42 -21.97 -6.22
C PHE A 43 12.82 -21.59 -5.79
N ASP A 44 13.05 -20.34 -5.38
CA ASP A 44 14.32 -19.87 -4.81
C ASP A 44 15.53 -20.34 -5.63
N LYS A 45 15.44 -20.15 -6.95
CA LYS A 45 16.47 -20.64 -7.88
C LYS A 45 17.83 -19.98 -7.64
N GLY A 46 17.85 -18.80 -7.01
CA GLY A 46 19.05 -18.06 -6.66
C GLY A 46 19.64 -18.41 -5.28
N ASN A 47 19.02 -19.33 -4.51
CA ASN A 47 19.41 -19.63 -3.13
C ASN A 47 19.57 -18.36 -2.28
N GLU A 48 18.58 -17.47 -2.36
CA GLU A 48 18.60 -16.15 -1.76
C GLU A 48 18.11 -16.16 -0.31
N VAL A 49 17.81 -17.33 0.27
CA VAL A 49 17.29 -17.43 1.65
C VAL A 49 18.18 -16.70 2.64
N GLY A 50 17.58 -15.83 3.46
CA GLY A 50 18.33 -15.07 4.44
C GLY A 50 17.44 -14.23 5.35
N TYR A 51 18.08 -13.58 6.32
CA TYR A 51 17.42 -12.76 7.34
C TYR A 51 17.27 -11.28 6.96
N PHE A 52 17.90 -10.85 5.86
CA PHE A 52 17.91 -9.45 5.42
C PHE A 52 17.42 -9.33 3.99
N GLY A 53 16.51 -8.39 3.76
CA GLY A 53 15.96 -8.08 2.46
C GLY A 53 14.62 -8.76 2.18
N SER A 54 13.88 -8.14 1.27
CA SER A 54 12.47 -8.49 1.04
C SER A 54 12.28 -9.88 0.42
N TYR A 55 13.12 -10.29 -0.53
CA TYR A 55 13.08 -11.65 -1.09
C TYR A 55 13.62 -12.70 -0.11
N PRO A 56 14.85 -12.56 0.43
CA PRO A 56 15.45 -13.53 1.35
C PRO A 56 14.55 -13.92 2.52
N LEU A 57 14.01 -12.93 3.23
CA LEU A 57 13.17 -13.16 4.41
C LEU A 57 11.82 -13.76 4.03
N THR A 58 11.27 -13.38 2.87
CA THR A 58 10.02 -13.96 2.39
C THR A 58 10.21 -15.43 2.04
N ILE A 59 11.29 -15.79 1.33
CA ILE A 59 11.60 -17.19 1.03
C ILE A 59 11.78 -17.98 2.33
N LEU A 60 12.51 -17.42 3.30
CA LEU A 60 12.69 -18.02 4.62
C LEU A 60 11.33 -18.26 5.32
N PHE A 61 10.42 -17.30 5.29
CA PHE A 61 9.08 -17.44 5.85
C PHE A 61 8.30 -18.60 5.21
N TYR A 62 8.24 -18.68 3.87
CA TYR A 62 7.53 -19.77 3.17
C TYR A 62 8.23 -21.13 3.32
N LYS A 63 9.55 -21.14 3.52
CA LYS A 63 10.33 -22.35 3.82
C LYS A 63 10.03 -22.89 5.22
N ILE A 64 10.09 -22.03 6.25
CA ILE A 64 9.83 -22.41 7.65
C ILE A 64 8.38 -22.86 7.84
N THR A 65 7.42 -22.17 7.22
CA THR A 65 6.00 -22.50 7.32
C THR A 65 5.61 -23.74 6.49
N GLY A 66 6.49 -24.26 5.65
CA GLY A 66 6.20 -25.36 4.71
C GLY A 66 5.27 -24.98 3.55
N LEU A 67 4.72 -23.76 3.55
CA LEU A 67 3.79 -23.27 2.52
C LEU A 67 4.42 -23.26 1.12
N ARG A 68 5.73 -23.12 1.03
CA ARG A 68 6.49 -23.16 -0.24
C ARG A 68 6.26 -24.44 -1.06
N HIS A 69 5.92 -25.55 -0.40
CA HIS A 69 5.72 -26.85 -1.06
C HIS A 69 4.27 -27.06 -1.54
N LEU A 70 3.35 -26.16 -1.21
CA LEU A 70 1.95 -26.27 -1.59
C LEU A 70 1.70 -25.62 -2.97
N PRO A 71 0.76 -26.14 -3.76
CA PRO A 71 0.30 -25.45 -4.96
C PRO A 71 -0.27 -24.06 -4.64
N PHE A 72 -0.06 -23.08 -5.52
CA PHE A 72 -0.53 -21.70 -5.30
C PHE A 72 -2.03 -21.58 -4.99
N PRO A 73 -2.95 -22.34 -5.62
CA PRO A 73 -4.36 -22.32 -5.23
C PRO A 73 -4.60 -22.74 -3.78
N VAL A 74 -3.83 -23.68 -3.25
CA VAL A 74 -3.94 -24.14 -1.85
C VAL A 74 -3.42 -23.07 -0.90
N ILE A 75 -2.32 -22.40 -1.25
CA ILE A 75 -1.81 -21.25 -0.49
C ILE A 75 -2.87 -20.13 -0.45
N ALA A 76 -3.58 -19.89 -1.55
CA ALA A 76 -4.66 -18.92 -1.60
C ALA A 76 -5.79 -19.22 -0.60
N LEU A 77 -6.16 -20.49 -0.48
CA LEU A 77 -7.16 -20.95 0.50
C LEU A 77 -6.74 -20.75 1.96
N LEU A 78 -5.44 -20.62 2.23
CA LEU A 78 -4.91 -20.35 3.57
C LEU A 78 -4.72 -18.85 3.82
N GLN A 79 -4.08 -18.15 2.88
CA GLN A 79 -3.70 -16.75 3.05
C GLN A 79 -4.89 -15.80 2.98
N PHE A 80 -5.78 -15.98 2.01
CA PHE A 80 -6.89 -15.05 1.82
C PHE A 80 -7.82 -14.99 3.04
N PRO A 81 -8.20 -16.13 3.68
CA PRO A 81 -8.96 -16.09 4.92
C PRO A 81 -8.24 -15.37 6.07
N ILE A 82 -6.91 -15.47 6.17
CA ILE A 82 -6.13 -14.72 7.18
C ILE A 82 -6.26 -13.21 6.93
N LEU A 83 -6.13 -12.76 5.69
CA LEU A 83 -6.29 -11.34 5.32
C LEU A 83 -7.70 -10.85 5.67
N MET A 84 -8.74 -11.62 5.32
CA MET A 84 -10.12 -11.27 5.61
C MET A 84 -10.44 -11.31 7.10
N PHE A 85 -9.84 -12.23 7.85
CA PHE A 85 -9.96 -12.29 9.31
C PHE A 85 -9.36 -11.04 9.97
N ILE A 86 -8.23 -10.55 9.48
CA ILE A 86 -7.63 -9.30 9.97
C ILE A 86 -8.57 -8.11 9.71
N LEU A 87 -9.10 -7.96 8.49
CA LEU A 87 -10.06 -6.88 8.19
C LEU A 87 -11.33 -7.00 9.05
N TYR A 88 -11.80 -8.22 9.29
CA TYR A 88 -12.90 -8.49 10.21
C TYR A 88 -12.60 -8.01 11.64
N LYS A 89 -11.36 -8.23 12.12
CA LYS A 89 -10.90 -7.79 13.44
C LYS A 89 -10.72 -6.27 13.54
N ILE A 90 -10.34 -5.60 12.45
CA ILE A 90 -10.33 -4.11 12.40
C ILE A 90 -11.76 -3.60 12.56
N GLY A 91 -12.72 -4.27 11.91
CA GLY A 91 -14.14 -4.11 12.15
C GLY A 91 -14.94 -3.94 10.87
N ILE A 92 -16.20 -4.35 10.89
CA ILE A 92 -17.13 -4.18 9.77
C ILE A 92 -17.99 -2.92 10.01
N PRO A 93 -18.06 -1.98 9.06
CA PRO A 93 -18.93 -0.80 9.16
C PRO A 93 -20.40 -1.20 9.05
N ASN A 94 -21.30 -0.42 9.65
CA ASN A 94 -22.72 -0.79 9.74
C ASN A 94 -23.47 -0.73 8.40
N ASP A 95 -22.92 -0.01 7.42
CA ASP A 95 -23.44 0.20 6.07
C ASP A 95 -22.63 -0.56 5.01
N PHE A 96 -21.83 -1.57 5.41
CA PHE A 96 -20.96 -2.31 4.49
C PHE A 96 -21.72 -2.98 3.34
N GLU A 97 -23.02 -3.24 3.48
CA GLU A 97 -23.87 -3.83 2.44
C GLU A 97 -24.33 -2.82 1.37
N LYS A 98 -24.22 -1.51 1.64
CA LYS A 98 -24.74 -0.49 0.73
C LYS A 98 -23.78 -0.27 -0.44
N ILE A 99 -24.31 -0.16 -1.65
CA ILE A 99 -23.52 0.20 -2.82
C ILE A 99 -23.30 1.73 -2.80
N ASN A 100 -22.13 2.15 -2.35
CA ASN A 100 -21.67 3.53 -2.39
C ASN A 100 -20.20 3.57 -2.84
N VAL A 101 -19.70 4.73 -3.24
CA VAL A 101 -18.34 4.90 -3.80
C VAL A 101 -17.26 4.34 -2.86
N LYS A 102 -17.35 4.64 -1.55
CA LYS A 102 -16.42 4.15 -0.52
C LYS A 102 -16.42 2.62 -0.43
N ASN A 103 -17.61 2.00 -0.43
CA ASN A 103 -17.74 0.55 -0.33
C ASN A 103 -17.27 -0.14 -1.61
N ILE A 104 -17.61 0.38 -2.80
CA ILE A 104 -17.12 -0.13 -4.08
C ILE A 104 -15.58 -0.11 -4.12
N LEU A 105 -14.96 0.99 -3.70
CA LEU A 105 -13.49 1.07 -3.58
C LEU A 105 -12.91 -0.04 -2.71
N VAL A 106 -13.56 -0.32 -1.57
CA VAL A 106 -13.10 -1.36 -0.66
C VAL A 106 -13.34 -2.75 -1.23
N TYR A 107 -14.46 -3.00 -1.90
CA TYR A 107 -14.73 -4.28 -2.56
C TYR A 107 -13.69 -4.56 -3.64
N LEU A 108 -13.36 -3.55 -4.45
CA LEU A 108 -12.28 -3.63 -5.44
C LEU A 108 -10.92 -3.85 -4.78
N GLY A 109 -10.66 -3.23 -3.64
CA GLY A 109 -9.46 -3.48 -2.83
C GLY A 109 -9.35 -4.94 -2.37
N ILE A 110 -10.45 -5.52 -1.87
CA ILE A 110 -10.53 -6.94 -1.47
C ILE A 110 -10.33 -7.85 -2.68
N PHE A 111 -10.90 -7.49 -3.83
CA PHE A 111 -10.69 -8.23 -5.09
C PHE A 111 -9.23 -8.18 -5.55
N MET A 112 -8.56 -7.03 -5.47
CA MET A 112 -7.14 -6.93 -5.78
C MET A 112 -6.27 -7.70 -4.77
N MET A 113 -6.63 -7.74 -3.49
CA MET A 113 -5.95 -8.60 -2.51
C MET A 113 -6.07 -10.08 -2.90
N ALA A 114 -7.25 -10.52 -3.36
CA ALA A 114 -7.48 -11.89 -3.81
C ALA A 114 -6.49 -12.28 -4.93
N ILE A 115 -6.28 -11.37 -5.89
CA ILE A 115 -5.38 -11.56 -7.02
C ILE A 115 -3.89 -11.47 -6.64
N PHE A 116 -3.49 -10.42 -5.92
CA PHE A 116 -2.07 -10.07 -5.78
C PHE A 116 -1.38 -10.64 -4.53
N ILE A 117 -2.14 -10.94 -3.48
CA ILE A 117 -1.57 -11.31 -2.16
C ILE A 117 -1.89 -12.75 -1.76
N SER A 118 -2.88 -13.41 -2.38
CA SER A 118 -3.28 -14.78 -2.03
C SER A 118 -2.35 -15.87 -2.59
N MET A 119 -1.10 -15.53 -2.84
CA MET A 119 -0.06 -16.42 -3.30
C MET A 119 1.26 -15.97 -2.66
N PRO A 120 2.33 -16.79 -2.72
CA PRO A 120 3.61 -16.41 -2.15
C PRO A 120 4.04 -15.00 -2.58
N SER A 121 3.99 -14.08 -1.62
CA SER A 121 4.19 -12.66 -1.91
C SER A 121 4.81 -11.93 -0.73
N LYS A 122 5.59 -10.91 -1.08
CA LYS A 122 6.14 -9.96 -0.11
C LYS A 122 5.07 -9.08 0.50
N GLU A 123 3.98 -8.86 -0.23
CA GLU A 123 2.85 -8.04 0.21
C GLU A 123 2.03 -8.71 1.30
N PHE A 124 2.00 -10.05 1.36
CA PHE A 124 1.38 -10.77 2.46
C PHE A 124 2.06 -10.40 3.79
N ILE A 125 3.39 -10.42 3.82
CA ILE A 125 4.17 -10.04 5.01
C ILE A 125 3.97 -8.54 5.32
N THR A 126 4.01 -7.66 4.31
CA THR A 126 3.71 -6.23 4.51
C THR A 126 2.32 -6.00 5.09
N PHE A 127 1.30 -6.73 4.62
CA PHE A 127 -0.06 -6.64 5.14
C PHE A 127 -0.12 -7.03 6.61
N LEU A 128 0.49 -8.16 6.98
CA LEU A 128 0.58 -8.59 8.38
C LEU A 128 1.33 -7.57 9.24
N PHE A 129 2.41 -6.98 8.72
CA PHE A 129 3.21 -5.96 9.40
C PHE A 129 2.43 -4.65 9.65
N ILE A 130 1.64 -4.20 8.67
CA ILE A 130 0.86 -2.95 8.77
C ILE A 130 -0.38 -3.10 9.66
N SER A 131 -0.91 -4.32 9.77
CA SER A 131 -2.14 -4.61 10.51
C SER A 131 -2.10 -4.21 12.01
N PRO A 132 -1.02 -4.48 12.78
CA PRO A 132 -0.83 -3.96 14.14
C PRO A 132 -1.03 -2.45 14.27
N ILE A 133 -0.56 -1.66 13.30
CA ILE A 133 -0.72 -0.19 13.33
C ILE A 133 -2.21 0.17 13.25
N ALA A 134 -2.95 -0.45 12.33
CA ALA A 134 -4.40 -0.27 12.24
C ALA A 134 -5.13 -0.71 13.52
N PHE A 135 -4.72 -1.83 14.13
CA PHE A 135 -5.31 -2.31 15.39
C PHE A 135 -5.07 -1.35 16.56
N MET A 136 -3.86 -0.81 16.70
CA MET A 136 -3.56 0.19 17.74
C MET A 136 -4.40 1.46 17.57
N CYS A 137 -4.65 1.88 16.32
CA CYS A 137 -5.48 3.04 16.04
C CYS A 137 -6.98 2.84 16.34
N VAL A 138 -7.48 1.59 16.32
CA VAL A 138 -8.86 1.25 16.67
C VAL A 138 -9.02 0.98 18.18
N ASN A 139 -8.01 0.41 18.83
CA ASN A 139 -8.12 -0.09 20.19
C ASN A 139 -7.88 1.00 21.25
N LYS A 140 -8.90 1.24 22.11
CA LYS A 140 -8.84 2.21 23.22
C LYS A 140 -7.73 1.97 24.25
N GLN A 141 -7.23 0.73 24.35
CA GLN A 141 -6.16 0.40 25.31
C GLN A 141 -4.84 1.09 24.96
N PHE A 142 -4.63 1.43 23.68
CA PHE A 142 -3.42 2.11 23.23
C PHE A 142 -3.61 3.62 23.26
N SER A 143 -2.83 4.28 24.11
CA SER A 143 -2.76 5.74 24.07
C SER A 143 -2.16 6.21 22.74
N PHE A 144 -2.54 7.42 22.33
CA PHE A 144 -2.06 8.00 21.07
C PHE A 144 -0.53 8.09 21.01
N LYS A 145 0.11 8.53 22.11
CA LYS A 145 1.58 8.57 22.22
C LYS A 145 2.22 7.19 22.05
N LYS A 146 1.69 6.15 22.71
CA LYS A 146 2.17 4.78 22.57
C LYS A 146 2.02 4.28 21.13
N THR A 147 0.88 4.59 20.49
CA THR A 147 0.62 4.23 19.10
C THR A 147 1.67 4.82 18.15
N ILE A 148 2.02 6.11 18.32
CA ILE A 148 3.06 6.76 17.51
C ILE A 148 4.42 6.06 17.69
N ILE A 149 4.87 5.91 18.94
CA ILE A 149 6.19 5.35 19.26
C ILE A 149 6.33 3.93 18.71
N ILE A 150 5.34 3.07 18.96
CA ILE A 150 5.37 1.68 18.50
C ILE A 150 5.32 1.63 16.97
N SER A 151 4.48 2.45 16.33
CA SER A 151 4.39 2.47 14.85
C SER A 151 5.71 2.92 14.21
N PHE A 152 6.38 3.92 14.77
CA PHE A 152 7.67 4.39 14.26
C PHE A 152 8.76 3.34 14.44
N LEU A 153 8.82 2.70 15.61
CA LEU A 153 9.75 1.60 15.87
C LEU A 153 9.51 0.44 14.90
N LEU A 154 8.25 0.07 14.68
CA LEU A 154 7.87 -0.97 13.72
C LEU A 154 8.39 -0.64 12.31
N PHE A 155 8.20 0.59 11.82
CA PHE A 155 8.69 1.00 10.50
C PHE A 155 10.22 0.98 10.40
N VAL A 156 10.94 1.39 11.45
CA VAL A 156 12.41 1.36 11.46
C VAL A 156 12.92 -0.08 11.44
N VAL A 157 12.37 -0.96 12.28
CA VAL A 157 12.74 -2.39 12.31
C VAL A 157 12.42 -3.06 10.97
N PHE A 158 11.22 -2.86 10.45
CA PHE A 158 10.82 -3.43 9.16
C PHE A 158 11.64 -2.86 8.00
N GLY A 159 12.00 -1.58 8.09
CA GLY A 159 12.93 -0.93 7.20
C GLY A 159 14.29 -1.62 7.17
N ALA A 160 14.89 -1.81 8.34
CA ALA A 160 16.22 -2.40 8.48
C ALA A 160 16.30 -3.86 8.00
N PHE A 161 15.30 -4.68 8.31
CA PHE A 161 15.36 -6.12 8.02
C PHE A 161 14.70 -6.53 6.70
N TYR A 162 13.69 -5.79 6.22
CA TYR A 162 12.83 -6.27 5.13
C TYR A 162 12.77 -5.33 3.94
N ARG A 163 12.35 -4.07 4.14
CA ARG A 163 12.17 -3.09 3.05
C ARG A 163 12.82 -1.76 3.43
N PRO A 164 14.08 -1.49 3.05
CA PRO A 164 14.82 -0.30 3.46
C PRO A 164 14.05 1.02 3.33
N TYR A 165 13.31 1.21 2.24
CA TYR A 165 12.53 2.43 2.01
C TYR A 165 11.36 2.65 3.01
N PHE A 166 10.91 1.62 3.74
CA PHE A 166 9.92 1.78 4.81
C PHE A 166 10.47 2.58 6.01
N ALA A 167 11.80 2.61 6.20
CA ALA A 167 12.43 3.44 7.23
C ALA A 167 12.26 4.95 6.96
N LEU A 168 11.94 5.34 5.72
CA LEU A 168 11.69 6.73 5.34
C LEU A 168 10.27 7.20 5.72
N ILE A 169 9.32 6.27 5.90
CA ILE A 169 7.91 6.60 6.20
C ILE A 169 7.78 7.44 7.48
N PRO A 170 8.41 7.08 8.62
CA PRO A 170 8.35 7.90 9.84
C PRO A 170 8.94 9.29 9.67
N ILE A 171 10.02 9.44 8.90
CA ILE A 171 10.68 10.73 8.67
C ILE A 171 9.75 11.68 7.93
N ILE A 172 9.16 11.23 6.83
CA ILE A 172 8.21 12.02 6.04
C ILE A 172 6.93 12.28 6.85
N THR A 173 6.43 11.27 7.57
CA THR A 173 5.24 11.40 8.44
C THR A 173 5.45 12.49 9.48
N TYR A 174 6.59 12.48 10.17
CA TYR A 174 6.91 13.46 11.19
C TYR A 174 7.09 14.86 10.60
N GLY A 175 7.81 15.00 9.48
CA GLY A 175 7.98 16.29 8.81
C GLY A 175 6.66 16.87 8.32
N MET A 176 5.80 16.06 7.68
CA MET A 176 4.45 16.47 7.30
C MET A 176 3.61 16.90 8.50
N TYR A 177 3.71 16.17 9.63
CA TYR A 177 3.03 16.54 10.87
C TYR A 177 3.48 17.92 11.37
N LEU A 178 4.78 18.20 11.45
CA LEU A 178 5.31 19.50 11.87
C LEU A 178 4.82 20.64 10.96
N ILE A 179 4.90 20.44 9.64
CA ILE A 179 4.54 21.47 8.66
C ILE A 179 3.05 21.76 8.68
N SER A 180 2.24 20.76 9.04
CA SER A 180 0.80 20.93 9.15
C SER A 180 0.38 21.97 10.22
N PHE A 181 1.24 22.29 11.20
CA PHE A 181 0.98 23.35 12.18
C PHE A 181 1.15 24.77 11.63
N ILE A 182 1.80 24.92 10.48
CA ILE A 182 2.04 26.22 9.86
C ILE A 182 0.76 26.68 9.15
N ASN A 183 0.38 27.93 9.37
CA ASN A 183 -0.85 28.52 8.83
C ASN A 183 -0.71 28.92 7.36
N PHE A 184 -0.85 27.95 6.47
CA PHE A 184 -0.97 28.18 5.02
C PHE A 184 -2.43 28.28 4.56
N LYS A 185 -2.66 29.00 3.44
CA LYS A 185 -3.99 29.12 2.80
C LYS A 185 -4.58 27.76 2.41
N ASN A 186 -3.75 26.86 1.86
CA ASN A 186 -4.13 25.49 1.54
C ASN A 186 -3.26 24.47 2.29
N ARG A 187 -3.53 24.28 3.58
CA ARG A 187 -2.75 23.41 4.47
C ARG A 187 -2.56 21.99 3.92
N VAL A 188 -3.56 21.44 3.23
CA VAL A 188 -3.52 20.09 2.64
C VAL A 188 -2.43 19.99 1.58
N LEU A 189 -2.52 20.81 0.53
CA LEU A 189 -1.57 20.77 -0.58
C LEU A 189 -0.17 21.15 -0.11
N THR A 190 -0.05 22.15 0.78
CA THR A 190 1.25 22.55 1.31
C THR A 190 1.90 21.41 2.09
N THR A 191 1.15 20.70 2.93
CA THR A 191 1.69 19.59 3.72
C THR A 191 2.18 18.44 2.83
N ILE A 192 1.46 18.11 1.75
CA ILE A 192 1.88 17.10 0.77
C ILE A 192 3.10 17.58 -0.03
N PHE A 193 3.09 18.83 -0.49
CA PHE A 193 4.19 19.44 -1.22
C PHE A 193 5.50 19.39 -0.42
N TYR A 194 5.45 19.76 0.86
CA TYR A 194 6.62 19.65 1.71
C TYR A 194 7.00 18.19 2.03
N GLY A 195 6.05 17.27 2.09
CA GLY A 195 6.36 15.83 2.14
C GLY A 195 7.19 15.38 0.93
N LEU A 196 6.84 15.86 -0.28
CA LEU A 196 7.62 15.62 -1.49
C LEU A 196 9.00 16.28 -1.43
N LEU A 197 9.09 17.51 -0.91
CA LEU A 197 10.39 18.17 -0.70
C LEU A 197 11.28 17.39 0.27
N ILE A 198 10.74 16.86 1.37
CA ILE A 198 11.50 16.02 2.31
C ILE A 198 12.01 14.77 1.59
N ALA A 199 11.18 14.09 0.79
CA ALA A 199 11.60 12.93 0.01
C ALA A 199 12.71 13.28 -1.00
N PHE A 200 12.58 14.42 -1.68
CA PHE A 200 13.62 14.93 -2.58
C PHE A 200 14.94 15.20 -1.84
N PHE A 201 14.91 15.91 -0.71
CA PHE A 201 16.13 16.18 0.06
C PHE A 201 16.77 14.91 0.64
N LEU A 202 15.98 13.91 1.02
CA LEU A 202 16.49 12.60 1.41
C LEU A 202 17.21 11.91 0.25
N SER A 203 16.61 11.93 -0.95
CA SER A 203 17.24 11.40 -2.16
C SER A 203 18.51 12.14 -2.53
N LEU A 204 18.50 13.47 -2.45
CA LEU A 204 19.66 14.31 -2.72
C LEU A 204 20.80 14.06 -1.73
N SER A 205 20.48 13.91 -0.44
CA SER A 205 21.47 13.56 0.59
C SER A 205 22.10 12.19 0.31
N TYR A 206 21.30 11.21 -0.12
CA TYR A 206 21.80 9.90 -0.49
C TYR A 206 22.67 9.95 -1.75
N GLY A 207 22.25 10.66 -2.79
CA GLY A 207 23.00 10.83 -4.03
C GLY A 207 24.35 11.51 -3.83
N ILE A 208 24.46 12.50 -2.93
CA ILE A 208 25.75 13.11 -2.57
C ILE A 208 26.69 12.09 -1.91
N ILE A 209 26.17 11.17 -1.10
CA ILE A 209 26.98 10.19 -0.36
C ILE A 209 27.35 8.97 -1.22
N LYS A 210 26.44 8.52 -2.09
CA LYS A 210 26.56 7.26 -2.83
C LYS A 210 26.81 7.41 -4.33
N GLY A 211 26.62 8.60 -4.88
CA GLY A 211 26.81 8.91 -6.30
C GLY A 211 25.56 8.71 -7.17
N GLU A 212 24.51 8.05 -6.66
CA GLU A 212 23.28 7.74 -7.40
C GLU A 212 22.04 8.14 -6.58
N TYR A 213 21.01 8.68 -7.24
CA TYR A 213 19.78 9.11 -6.59
C TYR A 213 18.78 7.96 -6.40
N PHE A 214 17.77 8.12 -5.53
CA PHE A 214 16.79 7.05 -5.25
C PHE A 214 16.03 6.59 -6.48
N SER A 215 15.59 7.49 -7.36
CA SER A 215 14.83 7.11 -8.56
C SER A 215 15.69 6.35 -9.58
N GLU A 216 16.99 6.63 -9.61
CA GLU A 216 17.97 6.00 -10.50
C GLU A 216 18.19 4.53 -10.11
N ILE A 217 18.57 4.28 -8.85
CA ILE A 217 18.88 2.93 -8.35
C ILE A 217 17.68 1.97 -8.31
N SER A 218 16.46 2.52 -8.36
CA SER A 218 15.23 1.75 -8.24
C SER A 218 14.52 1.66 -9.58
N ARG A 219 13.83 2.72 -9.97
CA ARG A 219 12.96 2.73 -11.14
C ARG A 219 13.74 2.56 -12.43
N GLU A 220 14.84 3.28 -12.63
CA GLU A 220 15.57 3.20 -13.91
C GLU A 220 16.24 1.86 -14.12
N VAL A 221 16.86 1.27 -13.09
CA VAL A 221 17.45 -0.07 -13.18
C VAL A 221 16.40 -1.10 -13.64
N VAL A 222 15.21 -1.09 -13.04
CA VAL A 222 14.13 -2.03 -13.37
C VAL A 222 13.54 -1.74 -14.76
N ASN A 223 13.37 -0.47 -15.10
CA ASN A 223 12.80 -0.07 -16.39
C ASN A 223 13.76 -0.40 -17.55
N ASN A 224 15.06 -0.15 -17.38
CA ASN A 224 16.08 -0.46 -18.38
C ASN A 224 16.17 -1.96 -18.65
N ALA A 225 16.05 -2.80 -17.61
CA ALA A 225 16.02 -4.25 -17.74
C ALA A 225 14.77 -4.79 -18.47
N ARG A 226 13.70 -3.98 -18.58
CA ARG A 226 12.40 -4.36 -19.17
C ARG A 226 12.13 -3.70 -20.51
N MET A 227 13.01 -2.83 -21.01
CA MET A 227 12.84 -2.15 -22.30
C MET A 227 12.66 -3.16 -23.43
N GLY A 228 11.59 -3.00 -24.21
CA GLY A 228 11.24 -3.91 -25.32
C GLY A 228 10.40 -5.13 -24.94
N SER A 229 10.07 -5.33 -23.65
CA SER A 229 9.16 -6.40 -23.23
C SER A 229 7.68 -6.01 -23.35
N ALA A 230 6.81 -6.98 -23.67
CA ALA A 230 5.35 -6.77 -23.71
C ALA A 230 4.75 -6.40 -22.34
N ASP A 231 5.49 -6.62 -21.25
CA ASP A 231 5.11 -6.29 -19.87
C ASP A 231 5.51 -4.87 -19.44
N ALA A 232 6.18 -4.09 -20.31
CA ALA A 232 6.58 -2.70 -20.03
C ALA A 232 5.48 -1.66 -20.35
N ASN A 233 4.27 -2.10 -20.74
CA ASN A 233 3.22 -1.18 -21.22
C ASN A 233 2.74 -0.16 -20.17
N SER A 234 2.87 -0.44 -18.88
CA SER A 234 2.49 0.48 -17.78
C SER A 234 3.69 1.13 -17.08
N MET A 235 4.86 1.11 -17.73
CA MET A 235 6.11 1.63 -17.19
C MET A 235 6.06 3.14 -16.98
N ILE A 236 6.54 3.60 -15.83
CA ILE A 236 6.66 5.02 -15.52
C ILE A 236 8.00 5.51 -16.06
N VAL A 237 7.96 6.13 -17.23
CA VAL A 237 9.14 6.71 -17.87
C VAL A 237 9.42 8.11 -17.29
N PRO A 238 10.61 8.38 -16.76
CA PRO A 238 10.97 9.71 -16.29
C PRO A 238 10.97 10.72 -17.44
N LEU A 239 10.53 11.95 -17.16
CA LEU A 239 10.57 13.05 -18.13
C LEU A 239 12.00 13.55 -18.37
N VAL A 240 12.83 13.50 -17.33
CA VAL A 240 14.24 13.89 -17.31
C VAL A 240 14.99 12.80 -16.58
N LYS A 241 16.18 12.42 -17.08
CA LYS A 241 17.02 11.43 -16.43
C LYS A 241 17.30 11.86 -14.97
N PRO A 242 17.16 10.97 -13.99
CA PRO A 242 17.35 11.26 -12.58
C PRO A 242 18.82 11.24 -12.15
N ASP A 243 19.78 11.29 -13.08
CA ASP A 243 21.23 11.33 -12.85
C ASP A 243 21.74 12.72 -12.39
N THR A 244 20.83 13.69 -12.28
CA THR A 244 21.12 15.05 -11.83
C THR A 244 20.14 15.48 -10.74
N TRP A 245 20.51 16.46 -9.91
CA TRP A 245 19.66 16.94 -8.82
C TRP A 245 18.29 17.46 -9.29
N TYR A 246 18.24 18.12 -10.44
CA TYR A 246 16.99 18.64 -11.01
C TYR A 246 16.18 17.53 -11.68
N GLY A 247 16.86 16.55 -12.30
CA GLY A 247 16.25 15.34 -12.82
C GLY A 247 15.58 14.51 -11.72
N GLU A 248 16.25 14.34 -10.58
CA GLU A 248 15.70 13.67 -9.40
C GLU A 248 14.52 14.45 -8.81
N ALA A 249 14.60 15.78 -8.74
CA ALA A 249 13.48 16.61 -8.31
C ALA A 249 12.25 16.38 -9.20
N ILE A 250 12.42 16.46 -10.53
CA ILE A 250 11.32 16.20 -11.47
C ILE A 250 10.81 14.76 -11.31
N SER A 251 11.70 13.79 -11.16
CA SER A 251 11.39 12.37 -10.99
C SER A 251 10.52 12.09 -9.76
N VAL A 252 10.87 12.65 -8.59
CA VAL A 252 10.12 12.48 -7.33
C VAL A 252 8.70 13.03 -7.47
N PHE A 253 8.57 14.25 -7.97
CA PHE A 253 7.26 14.90 -8.12
C PHE A 253 6.42 14.22 -9.19
N TYR A 254 6.99 13.97 -10.36
CA TYR A 254 6.31 13.29 -11.46
C TYR A 254 5.89 11.87 -11.07
N GLY A 255 6.74 11.13 -10.36
CA GLY A 255 6.45 9.79 -9.88
C GLY A 255 5.26 9.76 -8.91
N PHE A 256 5.23 10.70 -7.95
CA PHE A 256 4.08 10.84 -7.03
C PHE A 256 2.77 11.08 -7.78
N PHE A 257 2.74 12.03 -8.72
CA PHE A 257 1.53 12.31 -9.49
C PHE A 257 1.17 11.16 -10.42
N THR A 258 2.14 10.50 -11.05
CA THR A 258 1.88 9.37 -11.95
C THR A 258 1.28 8.18 -11.20
N VAL A 259 1.74 7.89 -9.99
CA VAL A 259 1.21 6.77 -9.19
C VAL A 259 -0.15 7.10 -8.57
N ASN A 260 -0.35 8.32 -8.06
CA ASN A 260 -1.53 8.66 -7.27
C ASN A 260 -2.64 9.36 -8.08
N ILE A 261 -2.29 9.93 -9.23
CA ILE A 261 -3.20 10.54 -10.21
C ILE A 261 -2.80 10.03 -11.61
N PRO A 262 -3.00 8.73 -11.91
CA PRO A 262 -2.47 8.05 -13.09
C PRO A 262 -3.22 8.41 -14.40
N LEU A 263 -3.33 9.69 -14.74
CA LEU A 263 -3.99 10.16 -15.98
C LEU A 263 -3.30 9.60 -17.23
N ASN A 264 -2.00 9.33 -17.16
CA ASN A 264 -1.25 8.66 -18.23
C ASN A 264 -1.82 7.27 -18.55
N GLY A 265 -2.40 6.58 -17.57
CA GLY A 265 -3.04 5.27 -17.76
C GLY A 265 -4.28 5.31 -18.66
N LEU A 266 -4.91 6.49 -18.84
CA LEU A 266 -6.07 6.65 -19.72
C LEU A 266 -5.72 6.45 -21.21
N LYS A 267 -4.43 6.51 -21.57
CA LYS A 267 -3.97 6.20 -22.94
C LYS A 267 -4.17 4.72 -23.30
N HIS A 268 -4.30 3.84 -22.32
CA HIS A 268 -4.52 2.41 -22.52
C HIS A 268 -6.02 2.04 -22.54
N LEU A 269 -6.80 2.70 -23.41
CA LEU A 269 -8.25 2.51 -23.50
C LEU A 269 -8.67 1.06 -23.78
N LEU A 270 -7.83 0.30 -24.49
CA LEU A 270 -8.05 -1.12 -24.83
C LEU A 270 -7.66 -2.09 -23.69
N SER A 271 -7.23 -1.59 -22.53
CA SER A 271 -6.88 -2.39 -21.36
C SER A 271 -7.81 -2.10 -20.19
N PRO A 272 -8.99 -2.74 -20.11
CA PRO A 272 -9.99 -2.48 -19.08
C PRO A 272 -9.44 -2.56 -17.65
N GLN A 273 -8.51 -3.47 -17.39
CA GLN A 273 -7.81 -3.61 -16.11
C GLN A 273 -7.06 -2.33 -15.67
N ILE A 274 -6.41 -1.63 -16.61
CA ILE A 274 -5.68 -0.38 -16.34
C ILE A 274 -6.68 0.74 -16.07
N LEU A 275 -7.76 0.83 -16.84
CA LEU A 275 -8.80 1.84 -16.64
C LEU A 275 -9.50 1.69 -15.28
N ILE A 276 -9.86 0.46 -14.89
CA ILE A 276 -10.46 0.18 -13.58
C ILE A 276 -9.50 0.60 -12.46
N PHE A 277 -8.20 0.32 -12.60
CA PHE A 277 -7.21 0.80 -11.64
C PHE A 277 -7.14 2.33 -11.59
N VAL A 278 -7.07 3.01 -12.73
CA VAL A 278 -7.02 4.48 -12.79
C VAL A 278 -8.21 5.08 -12.06
N ILE A 279 -9.43 4.57 -12.31
CA ILE A 279 -10.65 5.01 -11.64
C ILE A 279 -10.56 4.74 -10.13
N TRP A 280 -10.17 3.53 -9.75
CA TRP A 280 -10.01 3.16 -8.34
C TRP A 280 -9.01 4.08 -7.63
N GLN A 281 -7.87 4.35 -8.24
CA GLN A 281 -6.81 5.16 -7.67
C GLN A 281 -7.21 6.64 -7.57
N LEU A 282 -7.87 7.20 -8.59
CA LEU A 282 -8.37 8.58 -8.56
C LEU A 282 -9.40 8.78 -7.45
N LEU A 283 -10.35 7.86 -7.32
CA LEU A 283 -11.37 7.89 -6.28
C LEU A 283 -10.74 7.72 -4.88
N LEU A 284 -9.79 6.81 -4.72
CA LEU A 284 -9.06 6.62 -3.47
C LEU A 284 -8.30 7.90 -3.08
N SER A 285 -7.50 8.46 -3.99
CA SER A 285 -6.75 9.69 -3.76
C SER A 285 -7.67 10.84 -3.38
N TYR A 286 -8.78 11.03 -4.10
CA TYR A 286 -9.76 12.08 -3.80
C TYR A 286 -10.34 11.95 -2.40
N ILE A 287 -10.85 10.76 -2.03
CA ILE A 287 -11.45 10.55 -0.70
C ILE A 287 -10.42 10.77 0.40
N LEU A 288 -9.20 10.25 0.25
CA LEU A 288 -8.15 10.43 1.25
C LEU A 288 -7.75 11.90 1.43
N LEU A 289 -7.69 12.69 0.35
CA LEU A 289 -7.42 14.12 0.42
C LEU A 289 -8.53 14.90 1.13
N VAL A 290 -9.80 14.58 0.85
CA VAL A 290 -10.95 15.21 1.52
C VAL A 290 -10.95 14.88 3.02
N ARG A 291 -10.70 13.61 3.37
CA ARG A 291 -10.60 13.18 4.77
C ARG A 291 -9.43 13.84 5.49
N PHE A 292 -8.26 13.92 4.83
CA PHE A 292 -7.10 14.61 5.37
C PHE A 292 -7.39 16.10 5.63
N SER A 293 -8.07 16.79 4.72
CA SER A 293 -8.55 18.16 4.94
C SER A 293 -9.44 18.28 6.17
N LYS A 294 -10.39 17.37 6.35
CA LYS A 294 -11.28 17.33 7.52
C LYS A 294 -10.51 17.11 8.82
N CYS A 295 -9.60 16.14 8.85
CA CYS A 295 -8.79 15.82 10.02
C CYS A 295 -7.83 16.94 10.41
N LEU A 296 -7.28 17.68 9.44
CA LEU A 296 -6.42 18.85 9.71
C LEU A 296 -7.19 20.03 10.34
N LYS A 297 -8.49 20.14 10.05
CA LYS A 297 -9.38 21.15 10.67
C LYS A 297 -9.78 20.76 12.09
N ASP A 298 -10.02 19.48 12.34
CA ASP A 298 -10.49 18.95 13.63
C ASP A 298 -9.53 17.87 14.19
N ARG A 299 -8.35 18.31 14.62
CA ARG A 299 -7.24 17.40 14.94
C ARG A 299 -7.48 16.54 16.16
N GLU A 300 -8.02 17.12 17.24
CA GLU A 300 -8.20 16.41 18.51
C GLU A 300 -9.20 15.27 18.39
N ASN A 301 -10.30 15.50 17.68
CA ASN A 301 -11.34 14.51 17.46
C ASN A 301 -10.92 13.39 16.50
N TYR A 302 -10.03 13.68 15.57
CA TYR A 302 -9.61 12.76 14.51
C TYR A 302 -8.12 12.39 14.60
N LYS A 303 -7.48 12.50 15.77
CA LYS A 303 -6.02 12.31 15.91
C LYS A 303 -5.48 10.98 15.40
N TYR A 304 -6.19 9.88 15.64
CA TYR A 304 -5.79 8.55 15.14
C TYR A 304 -5.97 8.42 13.63
N GLU A 305 -7.06 8.96 13.09
CA GLU A 305 -7.29 9.02 11.64
C GLU A 305 -6.22 9.89 10.95
N LEU A 306 -5.95 11.06 11.51
CA LEU A 306 -4.95 12.00 11.01
C LEU A 306 -3.56 11.37 10.98
N PHE A 307 -3.18 10.66 12.05
CA PHE A 307 -1.91 9.92 12.12
C PHE A 307 -1.83 8.84 11.04
N ALA A 308 -2.87 8.02 10.88
CA ALA A 308 -2.92 7.01 9.83
C ALA A 308 -2.86 7.61 8.42
N LEU A 309 -3.51 8.77 8.21
CA LEU A 309 -3.45 9.50 6.94
C LEU A 309 -2.05 10.06 6.66
N PHE A 310 -1.32 10.56 7.66
CA PHE A 310 0.08 10.96 7.47
C PHE A 310 0.96 9.77 7.06
N ILE A 311 0.79 8.61 7.69
CA ILE A 311 1.50 7.38 7.30
C ILE A 311 1.16 6.98 5.86
N LEU A 312 -0.13 6.94 5.51
CA LEU A 312 -0.58 6.57 4.16
C LEU A 312 -0.05 7.51 3.08
N LEU A 313 -0.13 8.83 3.30
CA LEU A 313 0.38 9.82 2.35
C LEU A 313 1.91 9.77 2.23
N SER A 314 2.61 9.52 3.35
CA SER A 314 4.06 9.31 3.33
C SER A 314 4.44 8.07 2.52
N PHE A 315 3.69 6.96 2.69
CA PHE A 315 3.86 5.77 1.87
C PHE A 315 3.58 6.05 0.39
N PHE A 316 2.55 6.84 0.04
CA PHE A 316 2.26 7.21 -1.36
C PHE A 316 3.36 8.09 -1.98
N ILE A 317 4.00 8.95 -1.19
CA ILE A 317 5.17 9.72 -1.62
C ILE A 317 6.33 8.79 -1.94
N ILE A 318 6.70 7.91 -1.00
CA ILE A 318 7.79 6.94 -1.18
C ILE A 318 7.50 6.02 -2.37
N GLN A 319 6.26 5.56 -2.49
CA GLN A 319 5.84 4.77 -3.64
C GLN A 319 6.05 5.53 -4.96
N GLY A 320 5.76 6.83 -5.01
CA GLY A 320 6.05 7.65 -6.20
C GLY A 320 7.53 7.68 -6.59
N VAL A 321 8.44 7.59 -5.61
CA VAL A 321 9.89 7.61 -5.84
C VAL A 321 10.40 6.26 -6.35
N PHE A 322 10.00 5.17 -5.70
CA PHE A 322 10.60 3.85 -5.91
C PHE A 322 9.86 2.96 -6.93
N GLU A 323 8.59 3.26 -7.25
CA GLU A 323 7.77 2.34 -8.04
C GLU A 323 8.04 2.45 -9.55
N PRO A 324 8.31 1.33 -10.25
CA PRO A 324 8.65 1.36 -11.66
C PRO A 324 7.44 1.40 -12.61
N ASP A 325 6.29 0.87 -12.19
CA ASP A 325 5.11 0.71 -13.03
C ASP A 325 3.81 0.73 -12.22
N LEU A 326 2.69 1.02 -12.90
CA LEU A 326 1.37 1.12 -12.26
C LEU A 326 0.86 -0.21 -11.68
N GLY A 327 1.23 -1.35 -12.25
CA GLY A 327 0.79 -2.67 -11.77
C GLY A 327 1.46 -3.04 -10.44
N SER A 328 2.78 -2.84 -10.36
CA SER A 328 3.54 -2.97 -9.11
C SER A 328 3.03 -1.98 -8.06
N ALA A 329 2.65 -0.76 -8.47
CA ALA A 329 2.04 0.22 -7.58
C ALA A 329 0.74 -0.30 -6.92
N VAL A 330 -0.15 -0.93 -7.70
CA VAL A 330 -1.37 -1.55 -7.17
C VAL A 330 -1.03 -2.61 -6.14
N LYS A 331 -0.14 -3.53 -6.52
CA LYS A 331 0.26 -4.66 -5.68
C LYS A 331 0.79 -4.16 -4.34
N HIS A 332 1.71 -3.20 -4.32
CA HIS A 332 2.23 -2.64 -3.07
C HIS A 332 1.17 -1.89 -2.25
N LYS A 333 0.19 -1.21 -2.88
CA LYS A 333 -0.95 -0.60 -2.17
C LYS A 333 -1.86 -1.64 -1.52
N THR A 334 -2.00 -2.83 -2.10
CA THR A 334 -2.75 -3.92 -1.44
C THR A 334 -2.05 -4.39 -0.16
N GLY A 335 -0.71 -4.31 -0.09
CA GLY A 335 0.06 -4.63 1.12
C GLY A 335 -0.20 -3.67 2.29
N ILE A 336 -0.55 -2.41 2.03
CA ILE A 336 -0.90 -1.42 3.08
C ILE A 336 -2.42 -1.26 3.29
N PHE A 337 -3.22 -2.13 2.67
CA PHE A 337 -4.68 -2.04 2.69
C PHE A 337 -5.33 -2.00 4.09
N PRO A 338 -4.77 -2.60 5.17
CA PRO A 338 -5.34 -2.46 6.52
C PRO A 338 -5.49 -0.99 6.96
N LEU A 339 -4.51 -0.13 6.64
CA LEU A 339 -4.56 1.30 6.95
C LEU A 339 -5.54 2.04 6.04
N ILE A 340 -5.60 1.67 4.75
CA ILE A 340 -6.59 2.22 3.82
C ILE A 340 -8.01 1.89 4.31
N TYR A 341 -8.26 0.63 4.64
CA TYR A 341 -9.53 0.17 5.19
C TYR A 341 -9.90 0.90 6.49
N PHE A 342 -8.95 1.04 7.41
CA PHE A 342 -9.12 1.79 8.65
C PHE A 342 -9.52 3.25 8.39
N THR A 343 -8.78 3.97 7.56
CA THR A 343 -9.02 5.39 7.28
C THR A 343 -10.36 5.62 6.57
N LEU A 344 -10.72 4.78 5.60
CA LEU A 344 -12.00 4.90 4.89
C LEU A 344 -13.21 4.71 5.81
N TYR A 345 -13.10 3.87 6.85
CA TYR A 345 -14.20 3.56 7.77
C TYR A 345 -14.06 4.13 9.19
N TYR A 346 -13.08 5.01 9.44
CA TYR A 346 -12.77 5.51 10.79
C TYR A 346 -14.00 6.01 11.55
N GLU A 347 -14.92 6.74 10.90
CA GLU A 347 -16.12 7.25 11.56
C GLU A 347 -17.04 6.16 12.11
N HIS A 348 -17.14 5.01 11.43
CA HIS A 348 -17.93 3.88 11.93
C HIS A 348 -17.26 3.21 13.12
N PHE A 349 -15.94 3.19 13.14
CA PHE A 349 -15.18 2.65 14.25
C PHE A 349 -15.25 3.60 15.46
N ARG A 350 -15.07 4.91 15.25
CA ARG A 350 -15.22 5.94 16.29
C ARG A 350 -16.61 5.92 16.93
N LYS A 351 -17.70 5.81 16.16
CA LYS A 351 -19.08 5.76 16.69
C LYS A 351 -19.38 4.53 17.55
N LYS A 352 -18.59 3.46 17.47
CA LYS A 352 -18.67 2.31 18.39
C LYS A 352 -17.82 2.51 19.66
N LEU A 353 -16.97 3.53 19.67
CA LEU A 353 -16.03 3.85 20.74
C LEU A 353 -16.51 5.04 21.60
N GLN A 354 -17.47 5.82 21.13
CA GLN A 354 -18.29 6.70 21.97
C GLN A 354 -19.51 5.91 22.43
#